data_AF-A0A9W9CKY1-F1
#
_entry.id   AF-A0A9W9CKY1-F1
#
_cell.length_a   1.000
_cell.length_b   1.000
_cell.length_c   1.000
_cell.angle_alpha   90.00
_cell.angle_beta   90.00
_cell.angle_gamma   90.00
#
_symmetry.space_group_name_H-M   'P 1'
#
loop_
_entity.id
_entity.type
_entity.pdbx_description
1 polymer ?
#
loop_
_entity_poly.entity_id
_entity_poly.type
_entity_poly.pdbx_seq_one_letter_code
_entity_poly.pdbx_strand_id
1 'polypeptide(L)'
;MCPVVLTSYNADQPRNRRRQTAISKDYDHRLIHQRLSSIYEAQEENDILGLISLLRSGLVRNLGNITAPKLYNRAYAGTKLLIEDYVTQVAYAIENLTQYPTSPSSDTGLTNQAKLDVLHDTRQAFGRSVLVLQGGAIFGLCHLGVVKALHLRGLLPRIIAGTATGALIAALVGVHTEDELLDFLTGKNIDLTAFTNRPYRNGSSRSGWIETLLRRVKRWWREGHFLDVGVLEQVLRANVGDLTFEEAYTKTKRVLNITVTTSGGGGVPNLLNYLTAPNVVSLSLSTLPNLFTDSL
;
A
#
# COMPACT_ATOMS: atom_id res chain seq x y z
N MET A 1 -24.36 2.44 -0.36
CA MET A 1 -24.28 3.93 -0.45
C MET A 1 -23.41 4.45 0.70
N CYS A 2 -22.11 4.62 0.46
CA CYS A 2 -21.25 5.38 1.38
C CYS A 2 -21.37 6.86 1.00
N PRO A 3 -21.73 7.76 1.93
CA PRO A 3 -21.72 9.18 1.65
C PRO A 3 -20.25 9.58 1.49
N VAL A 4 -19.85 9.91 0.26
CA VAL A 4 -18.62 10.66 0.01
C VAL A 4 -18.80 11.98 0.75
N VAL A 5 -18.12 12.12 1.88
CA VAL A 5 -17.97 13.41 2.55
C VAL A 5 -17.14 14.27 1.60
N LEU A 6 -17.83 14.95 0.68
CA LEU A 6 -17.34 16.12 -0.03
C LEU A 6 -17.09 17.18 1.02
N THR A 7 -15.96 17.10 1.71
CA THR A 7 -15.41 18.27 2.38
C THR A 7 -15.28 19.34 1.30
N SER A 8 -16.10 20.38 1.41
CA SER A 8 -16.09 21.59 0.59
C SER A 8 -14.75 22.30 0.76
N TYR A 9 -13.69 21.75 0.16
CA TYR A 9 -12.39 22.38 0.07
C TYR A 9 -12.49 23.44 -1.03
N ASN A 10 -12.68 24.69 -0.62
CA ASN A 10 -12.74 25.91 -1.43
C ASN A 10 -12.20 25.72 -2.86
N ALA A 11 -13.10 25.71 -3.84
CA ALA A 11 -12.79 25.63 -5.27
C ALA A 11 -11.89 26.78 -5.76
N ASP A 12 -11.80 27.87 -4.98
CA ASP A 12 -11.05 29.07 -5.31
C ASP A 12 -9.55 29.05 -4.97
N GLN A 13 -9.02 27.99 -4.37
CA GLN A 13 -7.57 27.88 -4.22
C GLN A 13 -6.90 27.63 -5.58
N PRO A 14 -5.81 28.34 -5.92
CA PRO A 14 -5.14 28.22 -7.23
C PRO A 14 -4.63 26.81 -7.52
N ARG A 15 -4.38 26.00 -6.47
CA ARG A 15 -4.00 24.59 -6.60
C ARG A 15 -5.17 23.69 -7.05
N ASN A 16 -6.40 24.02 -6.67
CA ASN A 16 -7.61 23.27 -7.05
C ASN A 16 -8.07 23.60 -8.48
N ARG A 17 -7.90 24.85 -8.94
CA ARG A 17 -8.20 25.24 -10.34
C ARG A 17 -7.46 24.39 -11.36
N ARG A 18 -6.21 24.00 -11.09
CA ARG A 18 -5.45 23.11 -11.98
C ARG A 18 -5.99 21.68 -12.04
N ARG A 19 -6.79 21.23 -11.06
CA ARG A 19 -7.44 19.91 -11.12
C ARG A 19 -8.55 19.89 -12.16
N GLN A 20 -9.25 21.02 -12.32
CA GLN A 20 -10.33 21.20 -13.31
C GLN A 20 -9.79 21.25 -14.74
N THR A 21 -8.59 21.80 -14.95
CA THR A 21 -7.98 21.80 -16.29
C THR A 21 -7.43 20.42 -16.65
N ALA A 22 -8.08 19.74 -17.59
CA ALA A 22 -7.62 18.45 -18.10
C ALA A 22 -6.25 18.53 -18.77
N ILE A 23 -5.98 19.58 -19.54
CA ILE A 23 -4.74 19.71 -20.33
C ILE A 23 -3.52 19.78 -19.40
N SER A 24 -2.54 18.91 -19.69
CA SER A 24 -1.23 18.89 -19.03
C SER A 24 -0.19 18.26 -19.95
N LYS A 25 1.07 18.64 -19.77
CA LYS A 25 2.22 18.00 -20.43
C LYS A 25 2.69 16.73 -19.70
N ASP A 26 2.25 16.57 -18.45
CA ASP A 26 2.71 15.48 -17.58
C ASP A 26 1.99 14.14 -17.89
N TYR A 27 0.87 14.15 -18.64
CA TYR A 27 0.11 12.97 -19.03
C TYR A 27 -0.67 13.20 -20.34
N ASP A 28 -1.02 12.13 -21.05
CA ASP A 28 -1.77 12.20 -22.30
C ASP A 28 -3.28 12.28 -22.03
N HIS A 29 -3.75 13.51 -21.81
CA HIS A 29 -5.17 13.78 -21.58
C HIS A 29 -6.08 13.41 -22.76
N ARG A 30 -5.58 13.40 -24.01
CA ARG A 30 -6.39 13.08 -25.19
C ARG A 30 -6.69 11.59 -25.23
N LEU A 31 -5.68 10.77 -24.98
CA LEU A 31 -5.84 9.32 -24.85
C LEU A 31 -6.82 8.96 -23.73
N ILE A 32 -6.68 9.57 -22.55
CA ILE A 32 -7.56 9.30 -21.41
C ILE A 32 -9.00 9.73 -21.72
N HIS A 33 -9.19 10.90 -22.32
CA HIS A 33 -10.52 11.36 -22.71
C HIS A 33 -11.16 10.42 -23.75
N GLN A 34 -10.43 10.02 -24.79
CA GLN A 34 -10.95 9.10 -25.80
C GLN A 34 -11.36 7.77 -25.17
N ARG A 35 -10.54 7.21 -24.27
CA ARG A 35 -10.87 5.98 -23.55
C ARG A 35 -12.09 6.13 -22.64
N LEU A 36 -12.19 7.26 -21.96
CA LEU A 36 -13.35 7.57 -21.12
C LEU A 36 -14.63 7.62 -21.96
N SER A 37 -14.62 8.31 -23.10
CA SER A 37 -15.74 8.35 -24.04
C SER A 37 -16.14 6.96 -24.52
N SER A 38 -15.20 6.11 -24.92
CA SER A 38 -15.53 4.75 -25.37
C SER A 38 -16.13 3.87 -24.27
N ILE A 39 -15.73 4.07 -23.00
CA ILE A 39 -16.35 3.35 -21.87
C ILE A 39 -17.79 3.82 -21.66
N TYR A 40 -18.03 5.14 -21.74
CA TYR A 40 -19.38 5.69 -21.63
C TYR A 40 -20.28 5.19 -22.76
N GLU A 41 -19.82 5.25 -24.01
CA GLU A 41 -20.56 4.76 -25.19
C GLU A 41 -20.96 3.28 -25.01
N ALA A 42 -20.01 2.41 -24.64
CA ALA A 42 -20.29 1.00 -24.41
C ALA A 42 -21.28 0.75 -23.25
N GLN A 43 -21.26 1.60 -22.22
CA GLN A 43 -22.22 1.52 -21.12
C GLN A 43 -23.62 2.00 -21.52
N GLU A 44 -23.73 3.10 -22.28
CA GLU A 44 -25.00 3.63 -22.78
C GLU A 44 -25.70 2.66 -23.73
N GLU A 45 -24.93 2.02 -24.62
CA GLU A 45 -25.42 1.01 -25.56
C GLU A 45 -25.72 -0.35 -24.89
N ASN A 46 -25.38 -0.51 -23.61
CA ASN A 46 -25.40 -1.79 -22.89
C ASN A 46 -24.61 -2.91 -23.59
N ASP A 47 -23.56 -2.56 -24.34
CA ASP A 47 -22.67 -3.50 -25.01
C ASP A 47 -21.64 -4.06 -24.02
N ILE A 48 -22.02 -5.17 -23.37
CA ILE A 48 -21.16 -5.85 -22.40
C ILE A 48 -19.90 -6.43 -23.04
N LEU A 49 -19.97 -6.88 -24.31
CA LEU A 49 -18.83 -7.49 -24.99
C LEU A 49 -17.81 -6.42 -25.39
N GLY A 50 -18.29 -5.28 -25.87
CA GLY A 50 -17.48 -4.08 -26.10
C GLY A 50 -16.81 -3.61 -24.80
N LEU A 51 -17.56 -3.55 -23.71
CA LEU A 51 -17.01 -3.17 -22.40
C LEU A 51 -15.91 -4.13 -21.93
N ILE A 52 -16.09 -5.44 -22.12
CA ILE A 52 -15.05 -6.45 -21.81
C ILE A 52 -13.81 -6.25 -22.68
N SER A 53 -13.99 -5.99 -23.98
CA SER A 53 -12.88 -5.71 -24.90
C SER A 53 -12.08 -4.46 -24.47
N LEU A 54 -12.79 -3.40 -24.06
CA LEU A 54 -12.19 -2.18 -23.53
C LEU A 54 -11.44 -2.43 -22.21
N LEU A 55 -12.01 -3.21 -21.29
CA LEU A 55 -11.34 -3.55 -20.02
C LEU A 55 -10.10 -4.43 -20.25
N ARG A 56 -10.19 -5.47 -21.08
CA ARG A 56 -9.04 -6.37 -21.37
C ARG A 56 -7.89 -5.64 -22.06
N SER A 57 -8.19 -4.70 -22.96
CA SER A 57 -7.17 -3.95 -23.71
C SER A 57 -6.68 -2.67 -23.01
N GLY A 58 -7.50 -2.09 -22.13
CA GLY A 58 -7.32 -0.74 -21.61
C GLY A 58 -6.88 -0.68 -20.15
N LEU A 59 -7.00 -1.75 -19.38
CA LEU A 59 -6.69 -1.76 -17.95
C LEU A 59 -5.18 -1.87 -17.70
N VAL A 60 -4.47 -0.77 -17.95
CA VAL A 60 -3.02 -0.61 -17.73
C VAL A 60 -2.79 0.40 -16.61
N ARG A 61 -1.97 0.05 -15.61
CA ARG A 61 -1.75 0.89 -14.41
C ARG A 61 -1.35 2.32 -14.72
N ASN A 62 -0.39 2.51 -15.62
CA ASN A 62 0.12 3.83 -15.99
C ASN A 62 -0.24 4.21 -17.42
N LEU A 63 -1.49 3.93 -17.83
CA LEU A 63 -2.01 4.36 -19.12
C LEU A 63 -1.84 5.87 -19.28
N GLY A 64 -1.27 6.33 -20.40
CA GLY A 64 -1.11 7.76 -20.67
C GLY A 64 -0.32 8.54 -19.61
N ASN A 65 0.49 7.87 -18.77
CA ASN A 65 1.25 8.46 -17.67
C ASN A 65 0.41 9.04 -16.50
N ILE A 66 -0.80 8.49 -16.25
CA ILE A 66 -1.70 8.96 -15.18
C ILE A 66 -1.15 8.79 -13.75
N THR A 67 -0.14 7.93 -13.53
CA THR A 67 0.49 7.72 -12.21
C THR A 67 1.75 8.55 -12.01
N ALA A 68 2.02 9.55 -12.88
CA ALA A 68 3.22 10.37 -12.78
C ALA A 68 3.28 11.16 -11.46
N PRO A 69 4.36 11.07 -10.66
CA PRO A 69 4.47 11.75 -9.37
C PRO A 69 4.27 13.28 -9.44
N LYS A 70 4.65 13.89 -10.57
CA LYS A 70 4.49 15.34 -10.83
C LYS A 70 3.02 15.80 -10.77
N LEU A 71 2.07 14.91 -11.02
CA LEU A 71 0.63 15.19 -10.94
C LEU A 71 0.16 15.28 -9.48
N TYR A 72 0.69 14.43 -8.61
CA TYR A 72 0.25 14.26 -7.22
C TYR A 72 0.94 15.21 -6.24
N ASN A 73 2.11 15.76 -6.59
CA ASN A 73 2.85 16.69 -5.72
C ASN A 73 2.32 18.13 -5.69
N ARG A 74 1.27 18.44 -6.47
CA ARG A 74 0.81 19.83 -6.70
C ARG A 74 -0.50 20.18 -5.99
N ALA A 75 -1.29 19.19 -5.60
CA ALA A 75 -2.54 19.37 -4.86
C ALA A 75 -2.42 18.70 -3.48
N TYR A 76 -3.16 19.20 -2.49
CA TYR A 76 -3.19 18.60 -1.15
C TYR A 76 -3.98 17.28 -1.12
N ALA A 77 -4.91 17.11 -2.06
CA ALA A 77 -5.73 15.92 -2.21
C ALA A 77 -6.07 15.71 -3.69
N GLY A 78 -6.04 14.44 -4.12
CA GLY A 78 -6.37 14.04 -5.49
C GLY A 78 -5.36 14.50 -6.55
N THR A 79 -5.78 14.38 -7.80
CA THR A 79 -5.03 14.74 -9.00
C THR A 79 -5.94 15.50 -9.97
N LYS A 80 -5.75 15.36 -11.27
CA LYS A 80 -6.64 15.88 -12.33
C LYS A 80 -8.00 15.19 -12.27
N LEU A 81 -9.08 15.96 -12.39
CA LEU A 81 -10.45 15.43 -12.38
C LEU A 81 -10.67 14.41 -13.50
N LEU A 82 -10.16 14.66 -14.70
CA LEU A 82 -10.25 13.69 -15.81
C LEU A 82 -9.68 12.30 -15.45
N ILE A 83 -8.60 12.26 -14.67
CA ILE A 83 -8.00 10.98 -14.23
C ILE A 83 -8.89 10.33 -13.17
N GLU A 84 -9.42 11.12 -12.23
CA GLU A 84 -10.34 10.62 -11.20
C GLU A 84 -11.63 10.08 -11.82
N ASP A 85 -12.21 10.79 -12.78
CA ASP A 85 -13.40 10.38 -13.52
C ASP A 85 -13.11 9.09 -14.31
N TYR A 86 -11.98 9.01 -15.01
CA TYR A 86 -11.57 7.81 -15.72
C TYR A 86 -11.43 6.58 -14.79
N VAL A 87 -10.71 6.72 -13.67
CA VAL A 87 -10.53 5.63 -12.71
C VAL A 87 -11.87 5.21 -12.10
N THR A 88 -12.73 6.18 -11.80
CA THR A 88 -14.08 5.93 -11.29
C THR A 88 -14.93 5.17 -12.30
N GLN A 89 -14.93 5.57 -13.57
CA GLN A 89 -15.69 4.89 -14.61
C GLN A 89 -15.17 3.49 -14.91
N VAL A 90 -13.85 3.27 -14.86
CA VAL A 90 -13.29 1.92 -14.96
C VAL A 90 -13.76 1.04 -13.79
N ALA A 91 -13.81 1.58 -12.57
CA ALA A 91 -14.33 0.85 -11.42
C ALA A 91 -15.82 0.49 -11.58
N TYR A 92 -16.64 1.45 -12.04
CA TYR A 92 -18.06 1.20 -12.37
C TYR A 92 -18.22 0.17 -13.50
N ALA A 93 -17.39 0.21 -14.54
CA ALA A 93 -17.42 -0.77 -15.62
C ALA A 93 -17.14 -2.20 -15.12
N ILE A 94 -16.19 -2.36 -14.20
CA ILE A 94 -15.92 -3.65 -13.55
C ILE A 94 -17.10 -4.07 -12.68
N GLU A 95 -17.68 -3.15 -11.90
CA GLU A 95 -18.86 -3.44 -11.07
C GLU A 95 -20.06 -3.87 -11.92
N ASN A 96 -20.35 -3.15 -13.01
CA ASN A 96 -21.40 -3.50 -13.97
C ASN A 96 -21.19 -4.90 -14.54
N LEU A 97 -19.96 -5.25 -14.94
CA LEU A 97 -19.63 -6.60 -15.40
C LEU A 97 -19.88 -7.65 -14.31
N THR A 98 -19.56 -7.37 -13.05
CA THR A 98 -19.82 -8.29 -11.92
C THR A 98 -21.30 -8.45 -11.60
N GLN A 99 -22.13 -7.45 -11.86
CA GLN A 99 -23.58 -7.50 -11.65
C GLN A 99 -24.35 -8.06 -12.87
N TYR A 100 -23.74 -8.06 -14.05
CA TYR A 100 -24.38 -8.53 -15.28
C TYR A 100 -24.87 -9.98 -15.15
N PRO A 101 -26.14 -10.28 -15.48
CA PRO A 101 -26.73 -11.60 -15.33
C PRO A 101 -26.07 -12.59 -16.30
N THR A 102 -25.79 -13.79 -15.80
CA THR A 102 -25.19 -14.87 -16.58
C THR A 102 -26.25 -15.91 -16.91
N SER A 103 -26.21 -16.40 -18.15
CA SER A 103 -27.11 -17.47 -18.60
C SER A 103 -26.31 -18.75 -18.86
N PRO A 104 -26.82 -19.94 -18.50
CA PRO A 104 -26.14 -21.20 -18.76
C PRO A 104 -26.05 -21.55 -20.26
N SER A 105 -26.93 -21.00 -21.09
CA SER A 105 -26.91 -21.13 -22.55
C SER A 105 -26.36 -19.86 -23.21
N SER A 106 -25.35 -20.01 -24.07
CA SER A 106 -24.53 -18.93 -24.67
C SER A 106 -25.22 -18.07 -25.73
N ASP A 107 -26.50 -18.30 -26.04
CA ASP A 107 -27.15 -17.71 -27.21
C ASP A 107 -27.41 -16.20 -27.10
N THR A 108 -27.35 -15.62 -25.89
CA THR A 108 -27.65 -14.19 -25.69
C THR A 108 -26.73 -13.47 -24.70
N GLY A 109 -25.64 -14.08 -24.19
CA GLY A 109 -24.83 -13.39 -23.19
C GLY A 109 -23.63 -14.15 -22.62
N LEU A 110 -23.07 -13.60 -21.53
CA LEU A 110 -21.92 -14.18 -20.84
C LEU A 110 -22.31 -15.43 -20.04
N THR A 111 -21.54 -16.50 -20.21
CA THR A 111 -21.60 -17.65 -19.32
C THR A 111 -20.88 -17.36 -17.99
N ASN A 112 -21.21 -18.11 -16.94
CA ASN A 112 -20.53 -18.01 -15.64
C ASN A 112 -19.01 -18.20 -15.77
N GLN A 113 -18.59 -19.19 -16.57
CA GLN A 113 -17.17 -19.49 -16.76
C GLN A 113 -16.47 -18.35 -17.52
N ALA A 114 -17.06 -17.87 -18.62
CA ALA A 114 -16.49 -16.76 -19.38
C ALA A 114 -16.31 -15.49 -18.53
N LYS A 115 -17.25 -15.22 -17.61
CA LYS A 115 -17.17 -14.09 -16.69
C LYS A 115 -15.99 -14.24 -15.72
N LEU A 116 -15.83 -15.43 -15.16
CA LEU A 116 -14.71 -15.72 -14.27
C LEU A 116 -13.37 -15.62 -15.00
N ASP A 117 -13.28 -16.14 -16.22
CA ASP A 117 -12.07 -16.09 -17.04
C ASP A 117 -11.69 -14.63 -17.34
N VAL A 118 -12.65 -13.80 -17.76
CA VAL A 118 -12.42 -12.37 -18.00
C VAL A 118 -11.90 -11.66 -16.74
N LEU A 119 -12.55 -11.87 -15.59
CA LEU A 119 -12.13 -11.23 -14.33
C LEU A 119 -10.75 -11.73 -13.88
N HIS A 120 -10.49 -13.03 -14.05
CA HIS A 120 -9.21 -13.65 -13.71
C HIS A 120 -8.07 -13.05 -14.56
N ASP A 121 -8.24 -13.05 -15.88
CA ASP A 121 -7.26 -12.55 -16.85
C ASP A 121 -7.02 -11.05 -16.68
N THR A 122 -8.10 -10.28 -16.52
CA THR A 122 -8.03 -8.83 -16.33
C THR A 122 -7.26 -8.48 -15.05
N ARG A 123 -7.52 -9.21 -13.95
CA ARG A 123 -6.78 -9.05 -12.70
C ARG A 123 -5.31 -9.44 -12.84
N GLN A 124 -5.01 -10.49 -13.61
CA GLN A 124 -3.63 -10.93 -13.84
C GLN A 124 -2.86 -9.91 -14.67
N ALA A 125 -3.47 -9.34 -15.71
CA ALA A 125 -2.88 -8.32 -16.57
C ALA A 125 -2.65 -6.99 -15.82
N PHE A 126 -3.61 -6.53 -15.02
CA PHE A 126 -3.45 -5.32 -14.20
C PHE A 126 -2.46 -5.52 -13.04
N GLY A 127 -2.38 -6.75 -12.54
CA GLY A 127 -1.52 -7.17 -11.45
C GLY A 127 -1.99 -6.68 -10.07
N ARG A 128 -1.12 -6.83 -9.07
CA ARG A 128 -1.39 -6.45 -7.67
C ARG A 128 -0.44 -5.35 -7.18
N SER A 129 -0.94 -4.50 -6.29
CA SER A 129 -0.13 -3.51 -5.58
C SER A 129 0.67 -4.18 -4.46
N VAL A 130 1.89 -3.70 -4.24
CA VAL A 130 2.80 -4.16 -3.18
C VAL A 130 3.21 -2.96 -2.34
N LEU A 131 3.16 -3.09 -1.02
CA LEU A 131 3.77 -2.12 -0.12
C LEU A 131 5.22 -2.53 0.13
N VAL A 132 6.18 -1.69 -0.28
CA VAL A 132 7.61 -1.96 -0.08
C VAL A 132 8.12 -1.08 1.07
N LEU A 133 8.50 -1.71 2.17
CA LEU A 133 9.08 -1.09 3.36
C LEU A 133 10.61 -1.22 3.30
N GLN A 134 11.26 -0.19 2.78
CA GLN A 134 12.72 -0.15 2.73
C GLN A 134 13.31 0.11 4.12
N GLY A 135 14.29 -0.70 4.52
CA GLY A 135 15.02 -0.52 5.77
C GLY A 135 15.93 0.70 5.77
N GLY A 136 15.98 1.38 6.92
CA GLY A 136 16.87 2.51 7.20
C GLY A 136 16.72 2.95 8.66
N ALA A 137 17.86 3.19 9.33
CA ALA A 137 17.90 3.36 10.79
C ALA A 137 17.06 4.53 11.32
N ILE A 138 16.88 5.60 10.54
CA ILE A 138 16.26 6.86 11.01
C ILE A 138 14.72 6.84 10.88
N PHE A 139 14.15 6.05 9.97
CA PHE A 139 12.72 6.14 9.61
C PHE A 139 11.92 4.85 9.86
N GLY A 140 12.48 3.86 10.56
CA GLY A 140 11.79 2.58 10.84
C GLY A 140 10.40 2.74 11.46
N LEU A 141 10.21 3.69 12.39
CA LEU A 141 8.92 3.97 13.01
C LEU A 141 7.93 4.72 12.09
N CYS A 142 8.42 5.43 11.07
CA CYS A 142 7.54 6.10 10.11
C CYS A 142 6.74 5.07 9.29
N HIS A 143 7.29 3.88 9.05
CA HIS A 143 6.60 2.78 8.39
C HIS A 143 5.33 2.36 9.13
N LEU A 144 5.34 2.36 10.47
CA LEU A 144 4.13 2.06 11.27
C LEU A 144 3.03 3.10 11.03
N GLY A 145 3.39 4.38 10.93
CA GLY A 145 2.44 5.46 10.63
C GLY A 145 1.83 5.32 9.24
N VAL A 146 2.64 4.95 8.23
CA VAL A 146 2.17 4.70 6.86
C VAL A 146 1.23 3.49 6.83
N VAL A 147 1.63 2.38 7.44
CA VAL A 147 0.78 1.17 7.53
C VAL A 147 -0.53 1.49 8.22
N LYS A 148 -0.51 2.21 9.35
CA LYS A 148 -1.71 2.64 10.08
C LYS A 148 -2.63 3.48 9.21
N ALA A 149 -2.09 4.46 8.49
CA ALA A 149 -2.88 5.31 7.61
C ALA A 149 -3.53 4.52 6.46
N LEU A 150 -2.79 3.59 5.85
CA LEU A 150 -3.32 2.72 4.80
C LEU A 150 -4.39 1.78 5.32
N HIS A 151 -4.15 1.15 6.47
CA HIS A 151 -5.07 0.22 7.10
C HIS A 151 -6.37 0.90 7.54
N LEU A 152 -6.31 2.08 8.17
CA LEU A 152 -7.50 2.87 8.55
C LEU A 152 -8.36 3.29 7.35
N ARG A 153 -7.79 3.31 6.15
CA ARG A 153 -8.51 3.62 4.90
C ARG A 153 -8.90 2.37 4.11
N GLY A 154 -8.61 1.17 4.60
CA GLY A 154 -8.83 -0.09 3.86
C GLY A 154 -7.96 -0.22 2.60
N LEU A 155 -6.84 0.52 2.54
CA LEU A 155 -5.94 0.59 1.39
C LEU A 155 -4.63 -0.18 1.60
N LEU A 156 -4.48 -0.90 2.72
CA LEU A 156 -3.28 -1.68 3.00
C LEU A 156 -3.16 -2.84 1.99
N PRO A 157 -2.11 -2.89 1.14
CA PRO A 157 -1.97 -3.95 0.17
C PRO A 157 -1.81 -5.32 0.83
N ARG A 158 -2.39 -6.36 0.20
CA ARG A 158 -2.23 -7.74 0.65
C ARG A 158 -0.81 -8.28 0.51
N ILE A 159 0.01 -7.67 -0.34
CA ILE A 159 1.40 -8.06 -0.55
C ILE A 159 2.29 -7.00 0.09
N ILE A 160 3.12 -7.42 1.04
CA ILE A 160 4.03 -6.54 1.77
C ILE A 160 5.44 -7.08 1.57
N ALA A 161 6.36 -6.20 1.19
CA ALA A 161 7.78 -6.52 1.03
C ALA A 161 8.60 -5.65 1.99
N GLY A 162 9.64 -6.21 2.61
CA GLY A 162 10.48 -5.46 3.54
C GLY A 162 11.96 -5.83 3.47
N THR A 163 12.82 -4.87 3.81
CA THR A 163 14.27 -5.05 3.98
C THR A 163 14.75 -4.50 5.33
N ALA A 164 15.73 -5.14 5.97
CA ALA A 164 16.29 -4.75 7.28
C ALA A 164 15.21 -4.30 8.30
N THR A 165 15.23 -3.05 8.79
CA THR A 165 14.20 -2.55 9.72
C THR A 165 12.78 -2.60 9.15
N GLY A 166 12.62 -2.41 7.83
CA GLY A 166 11.33 -2.53 7.16
C GLY A 166 10.82 -3.97 7.07
N ALA A 167 11.71 -4.96 7.09
CA ALA A 167 11.34 -6.38 7.19
C ALA A 167 10.75 -6.72 8.56
N LEU A 168 11.28 -6.15 9.64
CA LEU A 168 10.71 -6.32 10.99
C LEU A 168 9.29 -5.78 11.06
N ILE A 169 9.06 -4.57 10.52
CA ILE A 169 7.71 -3.98 10.46
C ILE A 169 6.80 -4.80 9.52
N ALA A 170 7.30 -5.26 8.37
CA ALA A 170 6.53 -6.09 7.45
C ALA A 170 6.10 -7.41 8.10
N ALA A 171 7.00 -8.07 8.83
CA ALA A 171 6.71 -9.33 9.54
C ALA A 171 5.64 -9.14 10.61
N LEU A 172 5.79 -8.10 11.42
CA LEU A 172 4.81 -7.71 12.43
C LEU A 172 3.42 -7.49 11.81
N VAL A 173 3.33 -6.77 10.69
CA VAL A 173 2.07 -6.56 9.97
C VAL A 173 1.54 -7.84 9.31
N GLY A 174 2.43 -8.74 8.88
CA GLY A 174 2.06 -10.01 8.25
C GLY A 174 1.49 -11.05 9.21
N VAL A 175 1.79 -10.95 10.51
CA VAL A 175 1.39 -11.91 11.55
C VAL A 175 0.08 -11.52 12.25
N HIS A 176 -0.26 -10.22 12.25
CA HIS A 176 -1.48 -9.70 12.85
C HIS A 176 -2.63 -9.69 11.82
N THR A 177 -3.80 -10.15 12.24
CA THR A 177 -5.03 -10.02 11.44
C THR A 177 -5.43 -8.55 11.29
N GLU A 178 -6.45 -8.28 10.48
CA GLU A 178 -6.92 -6.91 10.26
C GLU A 178 -7.37 -6.24 11.56
N ASP A 179 -8.05 -6.96 12.45
CA ASP A 179 -8.52 -6.46 13.74
C ASP A 179 -7.38 -6.28 14.75
N GLU A 180 -6.50 -7.28 14.88
CA GLU A 180 -5.36 -7.26 15.80
C GLU A 180 -4.36 -6.16 15.47
N LEU A 181 -4.19 -5.86 14.18
CA LEU A 181 -3.22 -4.88 13.70
C LEU A 181 -3.50 -3.48 14.26
N LEU A 182 -4.77 -3.08 14.38
CA LEU A 182 -5.12 -1.74 14.83
C LEU A 182 -4.84 -1.54 16.32
N ASP A 183 -5.14 -2.55 17.15
CA ASP A 183 -4.81 -2.54 18.58
C ASP A 183 -3.28 -2.50 18.81
N PHE A 184 -2.53 -3.20 17.96
CA PHE A 184 -1.07 -3.12 17.96
C PHE A 184 -0.57 -1.71 17.57
N LEU A 185 -1.06 -1.16 16.44
CA LEU A 185 -0.65 0.16 15.92
C LEU A 185 -1.16 1.36 16.75
N THR A 186 -2.10 1.13 17.67
CA THR A 186 -2.56 2.13 18.64
C THR A 186 -1.79 2.08 19.96
N GLY A 187 -0.90 1.10 20.14
CA GLY A 187 0.03 1.03 21.27
C GLY A 187 -0.57 0.46 22.55
N LYS A 188 -1.68 -0.31 22.48
CA LYS A 188 -2.19 -1.04 23.66
C LYS A 188 -1.27 -2.20 24.06
N ASN A 189 -0.60 -2.83 23.08
CA ASN A 189 0.30 -3.98 23.29
C ASN A 189 1.78 -3.65 23.07
N ILE A 190 2.10 -2.44 22.61
CA ILE A 190 3.48 -1.98 22.54
C ILE A 190 3.73 -1.28 23.86
N ASP A 191 4.64 -1.83 24.66
CA ASP A 191 5.20 -1.13 25.82
C ASP A 191 6.04 0.05 25.30
N LEU A 192 5.34 1.10 24.87
CA LEU A 192 5.91 2.35 24.42
C LEU A 192 6.64 3.03 25.57
N THR A 193 6.64 2.53 26.80
CA THR A 193 7.44 3.09 27.90
C THR A 193 8.96 3.09 27.57
N ALA A 194 9.43 2.16 26.73
CA ALA A 194 10.76 2.21 26.13
C ALA A 194 10.95 3.38 25.12
N PHE A 195 9.87 3.80 24.46
CA PHE A 195 9.83 4.89 23.47
C PHE A 195 9.36 6.26 24.02
N THR A 196 8.68 6.25 25.16
CA THR A 196 7.96 7.38 25.74
C THR A 196 8.10 7.32 27.25
N ASN A 197 9.25 7.73 27.77
CA ASN A 197 9.24 8.25 29.12
C ASN A 197 8.51 9.61 29.10
N ARG A 198 7.20 9.53 29.39
CA ARG A 198 6.25 10.55 29.90
C ARG A 198 5.39 11.39 28.93
N PRO A 199 4.19 11.81 29.40
CA PRO A 199 2.96 11.90 28.61
C PRO A 199 2.85 13.20 27.82
N TYR A 200 2.17 13.10 26.68
CA TYR A 200 1.72 14.21 25.85
C TYR A 200 0.79 15.14 26.66
N ARG A 201 1.34 16.23 27.20
CA ARG A 201 0.54 17.31 27.77
C ARG A 201 -0.17 18.05 26.63
N ASN A 202 -1.49 18.02 26.68
CA ASN A 202 -2.38 18.77 25.81
C ASN A 202 -2.05 20.27 25.97
N GLY A 203 -1.33 20.85 24.99
CA GLY A 203 -0.84 22.21 25.06
C GLY A 203 -0.44 22.70 23.68
N SER A 204 -1.35 23.46 23.08
CA SER A 204 -1.18 24.20 21.83
C SER A 204 0.11 25.04 21.82
N SER A 205 1.18 24.53 21.23
CA SER A 205 2.27 25.38 20.75
C SER A 205 3.18 24.67 19.75
N ARG A 206 3.34 25.28 18.58
CA ARG A 206 4.26 24.95 17.49
C ARG A 206 5.75 24.96 17.91
N SER A 207 6.06 25.13 19.19
CA SER A 207 7.42 25.13 19.76
C SER A 207 7.87 23.72 20.21
N GLY A 208 6.96 22.87 20.72
CA GLY A 208 7.33 21.60 21.36
C GLY A 208 7.85 20.51 20.40
N TRP A 209 7.43 20.52 19.13
CA TRP A 209 7.93 19.56 18.12
C TRP A 209 9.41 19.79 17.75
N ILE A 210 9.84 21.05 17.64
CA ILE A 210 11.23 21.42 17.34
C ILE A 210 12.13 21.07 18.51
N GLU A 211 11.67 21.29 19.75
CA GLU A 211 12.42 20.94 20.96
C GLU A 211 12.53 19.41 21.14
N THR A 212 11.48 18.67 20.77
CA THR A 212 11.50 17.19 20.76
C THR A 212 12.41 16.63 19.66
N LEU A 213 12.45 17.26 18.48
CA LEU A 213 13.38 16.93 17.39
C LEU A 213 14.82 17.27 17.75
N LEU A 214 15.09 18.45 18.30
CA LEU A 214 16.43 18.87 18.75
C LEU A 214 16.96 17.95 19.85
N ARG A 215 16.11 17.47 20.77
CA ARG A 215 16.50 16.49 21.79
C ARG A 215 16.83 15.12 21.20
N ARG A 216 16.12 14.69 20.15
CA ARG A 216 16.41 13.45 19.40
C ARG A 216 17.72 13.56 18.60
N VAL A 217 17.98 14.72 18.00
CA VAL A 217 19.23 15.04 17.29
C VAL A 217 20.43 15.20 18.25
N LYS A 218 20.21 15.73 19.45
CA LYS A 218 21.24 15.83 20.50
C LYS A 218 21.62 14.46 21.09
N ARG A 219 20.67 13.53 21.17
CA ARG A 219 20.93 12.12 21.54
C ARG A 219 21.69 11.39 20.44
N TRP A 220 21.36 11.65 19.19
CA TRP A 220 22.06 11.15 18.01
C TRP A 220 23.55 11.55 17.99
N TRP A 221 23.88 12.79 18.34
CA TRP A 221 25.29 13.24 18.42
C TRP A 221 26.09 12.51 19.51
N ARG A 222 25.44 11.94 20.52
CA ARG A 222 26.10 11.39 21.71
C ARG A 222 26.13 9.85 21.77
N GLU A 223 25.13 9.17 21.19
CA GLU A 223 24.91 7.73 21.35
C GLU A 223 24.85 6.94 20.01
N GLY A 224 24.90 7.59 18.85
CA GLY A 224 25.11 6.94 17.54
C GLY A 224 23.94 6.14 16.94
N HIS A 225 22.91 5.76 17.73
CA HIS A 225 21.76 4.98 17.24
C HIS A 225 20.42 5.58 17.66
N PHE A 226 19.44 5.63 16.74
CA PHE A 226 18.10 6.21 16.97
C PHE A 226 17.11 5.21 17.59
N LEU A 227 17.33 3.91 17.35
CA LEU A 227 16.48 2.77 17.71
C LEU A 227 17.42 1.60 18.02
N ASP A 228 17.31 1.03 19.23
CA ASP A 228 17.96 -0.24 19.52
C ASP A 228 17.24 -1.32 18.70
N VAL A 229 17.89 -1.80 17.63
CA VAL A 229 17.40 -2.91 16.80
C VAL A 229 17.12 -4.12 17.68
N GLY A 230 17.86 -4.30 18.78
CA GLY A 230 17.62 -5.33 19.79
C GLY A 230 16.27 -5.19 20.49
N VAL A 231 15.79 -3.96 20.74
CA VAL A 231 14.45 -3.72 21.32
C VAL A 231 13.36 -4.06 20.30
N LEU A 232 13.52 -3.67 19.04
CA LEU A 232 12.54 -4.00 18.00
C LEU A 232 12.51 -5.51 17.72
N GLU A 233 13.67 -6.16 17.77
CA GLU A 233 13.79 -7.61 17.74
C GLU A 233 13.09 -8.25 18.94
N GLN A 234 13.30 -7.76 20.16
CA GLN A 234 12.66 -8.31 21.35
C GLN A 234 11.13 -8.14 21.31
N VAL A 235 10.65 -7.00 20.83
CA VAL A 235 9.22 -6.75 20.57
C VAL A 235 8.69 -7.70 19.50
N LEU A 236 9.47 -7.95 18.44
CA LEU A 236 9.10 -8.94 17.43
C LEU A 236 9.02 -10.34 18.04
N ARG A 237 10.01 -10.77 18.82
CA ARG A 237 10.01 -12.06 19.53
C ARG A 237 8.80 -12.22 20.44
N ALA A 238 8.45 -11.17 21.18
CA ALA A 238 7.30 -11.18 22.09
C ALA A 238 5.93 -11.21 21.37
N ASN A 239 5.82 -10.60 20.18
CA ASN A 239 4.53 -10.47 19.47
C ASN A 239 4.33 -11.48 18.33
N VAL A 240 5.41 -12.01 17.76
CA VAL A 240 5.36 -12.94 16.63
C VAL A 240 5.43 -14.40 17.08
N GLY A 241 6.12 -14.69 18.19
CA GLY A 241 6.36 -16.06 18.64
C GLY A 241 7.09 -16.89 17.58
N ASP A 242 6.80 -18.20 17.53
CA ASP A 242 7.42 -19.16 16.61
C ASP A 242 6.64 -19.35 15.30
N LEU A 243 5.90 -18.33 14.86
CA LEU A 243 5.10 -18.42 13.63
C LEU A 243 5.96 -18.49 12.37
N THR A 244 5.66 -19.48 11.54
CA THR A 244 6.23 -19.68 10.22
C THR A 244 5.58 -18.79 9.15
N PHE A 245 6.24 -18.62 7.99
CA PHE A 245 5.67 -17.87 6.88
C PHE A 245 4.34 -18.47 6.36
N GLU A 246 4.23 -19.80 6.36
CA GLU A 246 3.01 -20.49 5.94
C GLU A 246 1.85 -20.28 6.94
N GLU A 247 2.12 -20.37 8.23
CA GLU A 247 1.11 -20.13 9.28
C GLU A 247 0.66 -18.67 9.26
N ALA A 248 1.59 -17.72 9.13
CA ALA A 248 1.28 -16.31 9.00
C ALA A 248 0.40 -16.03 7.77
N TYR A 249 0.73 -16.62 6.62
CA TYR A 249 -0.10 -16.51 5.41
C TYR A 249 -1.49 -17.15 5.61
N THR A 250 -1.55 -18.30 6.26
CA THR A 250 -2.82 -18.99 6.51
C THR A 250 -3.73 -18.19 7.43
N LYS A 251 -3.16 -17.57 8.46
CA LYS A 251 -3.85 -16.71 9.44
C LYS A 251 -4.33 -15.39 8.82
N THR A 252 -3.48 -14.67 8.11
CA THR A 252 -3.77 -13.28 7.70
C THR A 252 -4.11 -13.12 6.22
N LYS A 253 -3.82 -14.13 5.38
CA LYS A 253 -3.90 -14.08 3.91
C LYS A 253 -3.08 -12.95 3.29
N ARG A 254 -2.10 -12.40 4.03
CA ARG A 254 -1.12 -11.43 3.53
C ARG A 254 0.12 -12.14 3.05
N VAL A 255 0.59 -11.77 1.87
CA VAL A 255 1.82 -12.30 1.29
C VAL A 255 2.99 -11.46 1.79
N LEU A 256 3.81 -12.05 2.66
CA LEU A 256 4.98 -11.43 3.24
C LEU A 256 6.23 -11.80 2.44
N ASN A 257 6.92 -10.81 1.91
CA ASN A 257 8.17 -10.96 1.18
C ASN A 257 9.29 -10.29 1.96
N ILE A 258 10.33 -11.03 2.32
CA ILE A 258 11.48 -10.46 2.98
C ILE A 258 12.74 -10.72 2.15
N THR A 259 13.45 -9.66 1.82
CA THR A 259 14.71 -9.77 1.07
C THR A 259 15.88 -9.68 2.03
N VAL A 260 16.76 -10.68 1.95
CA VAL A 260 17.99 -10.80 2.74
C VAL A 260 19.19 -10.66 1.81
N THR A 261 20.02 -9.66 2.04
CA THR A 261 21.31 -9.49 1.36
C THR A 261 22.40 -10.21 2.15
N THR A 262 23.22 -11.01 1.47
CA THR A 262 24.38 -11.67 2.06
C THR A 262 25.57 -10.70 2.10
N SER A 263 26.30 -10.62 3.22
CA SER A 263 27.44 -9.69 3.44
C SER A 263 28.70 -9.93 2.58
N GLY A 264 28.60 -10.66 1.47
CA GLY A 264 29.65 -10.74 0.45
C GLY A 264 29.12 -10.14 -0.85
N GLY A 265 29.73 -9.05 -1.33
CA GLY A 265 29.28 -8.16 -2.41
C GLY A 265 29.01 -8.76 -3.81
N GLY A 266 28.81 -10.08 -3.92
CA GLY A 266 28.41 -10.79 -5.14
C GLY A 266 27.30 -11.85 -4.95
N GLY A 267 26.69 -11.95 -3.77
CA GLY A 267 25.61 -12.91 -3.53
C GLY A 267 24.25 -12.45 -4.09
N VAL A 268 23.50 -13.37 -4.70
CA VAL A 268 22.11 -13.13 -5.12
C VAL A 268 21.26 -12.91 -3.85
N PRO A 269 20.46 -11.82 -3.77
CA PRO A 269 19.61 -11.58 -2.62
C PRO A 269 18.57 -12.70 -2.48
N ASN A 270 18.46 -13.26 -1.28
CA ASN A 270 17.50 -14.32 -1.01
C ASN A 270 16.14 -13.73 -0.66
N LEU A 271 15.09 -14.20 -1.33
CA LEU A 271 13.71 -13.82 -1.08
C LEU A 271 13.03 -14.90 -0.22
N LEU A 272 12.63 -14.52 0.99
CA LEU A 272 11.91 -15.37 1.93
C LEU A 272 10.41 -15.04 1.89
N ASN A 273 9.60 -16.06 1.67
CA ASN A 273 8.14 -15.97 1.58
C ASN A 273 7.51 -17.35 1.86
N TYR A 274 6.20 -17.43 2.02
CA TYR A 274 5.45 -18.69 2.21
C TYR A 274 5.67 -19.72 1.10
N LEU A 275 6.10 -19.30 -0.10
CA LEU A 275 6.41 -20.21 -1.21
C LEU A 275 7.85 -20.73 -1.19
N THR A 276 8.82 -19.86 -0.89
CA THR A 276 10.25 -20.19 -0.96
C THR A 276 10.82 -20.72 0.35
N ALA A 277 10.17 -20.39 1.47
CA ALA A 277 10.61 -20.68 2.82
C ALA A 277 9.41 -20.89 3.77
N PRO A 278 8.49 -21.85 3.49
CA PRO A 278 7.24 -22.02 4.23
C PRO A 278 7.46 -22.28 5.73
N ASN A 279 8.41 -23.17 6.05
CA ASN A 279 8.71 -23.64 7.40
C ASN A 279 9.70 -22.76 8.15
N VAL A 280 10.18 -21.67 7.54
CA VAL A 280 11.10 -20.75 8.22
C VAL A 280 10.28 -19.92 9.18
N VAL A 281 10.68 -19.95 10.46
CA VAL A 281 10.12 -19.09 11.47
C VAL A 281 10.44 -17.65 11.06
N SER A 282 9.43 -16.80 10.98
CA SER A 282 9.60 -15.38 10.63
C SER A 282 10.58 -14.65 11.59
N LEU A 283 10.79 -15.23 12.77
CA LEU A 283 11.76 -14.84 13.79
C LEU A 283 13.23 -15.20 13.50
N SER A 284 13.51 -16.24 12.70
CA SER A 284 14.91 -16.58 12.34
C SER A 284 15.60 -15.47 11.53
N LEU A 285 14.81 -14.53 11.01
CA LEU A 285 15.30 -13.32 10.36
C LEU A 285 15.83 -12.24 11.30
N SER A 286 15.41 -12.20 12.57
CA SER A 286 16.03 -11.29 13.54
C SER A 286 17.34 -11.88 14.08
N THR A 287 17.47 -13.21 14.11
CA THR A 287 18.71 -13.92 14.47
C THR A 287 19.78 -13.95 13.39
N LEU A 288 19.64 -13.18 12.30
CA LEU A 288 20.74 -12.90 11.37
C LEU A 288 21.37 -11.55 11.77
N PRO A 289 22.30 -11.51 12.75
CA PRO A 289 22.95 -10.28 13.20
C PRO A 289 23.62 -9.51 12.05
N ASN A 290 24.02 -10.23 10.99
CA ASN A 290 24.66 -9.64 9.81
C ASN A 290 23.69 -8.87 8.88
N LEU A 291 22.37 -8.89 9.12
CA LEU A 291 21.39 -8.09 8.36
C LEU A 291 21.35 -6.61 8.78
N PHE A 292 21.82 -6.29 9.99
CA PHE A 292 21.62 -4.97 10.59
C PHE A 292 22.92 -4.20 10.80
N THR A 293 24.08 -4.86 10.77
CA THR A 293 25.38 -4.24 11.01
C THR A 293 25.97 -3.50 9.80
N ASP A 294 25.66 -3.92 8.57
CA ASP A 294 26.40 -3.48 7.39
C ASP A 294 25.75 -2.29 6.63
N SER A 295 24.74 -1.65 7.22
CA SER A 295 24.03 -0.50 6.61
C SER A 295 24.15 0.81 7.42
N LEU A 296 25.14 0.87 8.31
CA LEU A 296 25.57 2.08 9.03
C LEU A 296 26.77 2.73 8.34
#